data_AF-A0A7C0ZLS9-F1
#
_entry.id   AF-A0A7C0ZLS9-F1
#
_cell.length_a   1.000
_cell.length_b   1.000
_cell.length_c   1.000
_cell.angle_alpha   90.00
_cell.angle_beta   90.00
_cell.angle_gamma   90.00
#
_symmetry.space_group_name_H-M   'P 1'
#
loop_
_entity.id
_entity.type
_entity.pdbx_description
1 polymer ?
#
loop_
_entity_poly.entity_id
_entity_poly.type
_entity_poly.pdbx_seq_one_letter_code
_entity_poly.pdbx_strand_id
1 'polypeptide(L)'
;MEKTINIESKEDILKLLNIALEHEWAVSFEYVIHAYSMPKGVYFYYDPIMQTERDARAQTIQIGIDEMYHALQLGIIITQMGGRPSFQTDKVIRYPRIIDNLTRDKMTEDMVTSLYQQAKFKEGSFPEIKNMVWNISYDEVRHSRQFAAMIDQIKKDGRQEDLCLAALPDDQVDEKVKNLRQITKLENALMHHYLKHVILFSSHQDLSQRLFKNSIDHMRHWDKNSGILVKLNDVIPLEKATKDDQGREITRQPMPSSYPGENRRTALESLLEKEKEVVAAYEKIIPLFPTGEIKSQLESQLALDREHLFTLEALLQNLNRIKGIY
;
A
#
# COMPACT_ATOMS: atom_id res chain seq x y z
N MET A 1 -19.67 12.23 -3.23
CA MET A 1 -19.82 11.16 -4.23
C MET A 1 -21.23 11.16 -4.79
N GLU A 2 -21.39 10.94 -6.10
CA GLU A 2 -22.69 10.67 -6.72
C GLU A 2 -23.34 9.47 -6.02
N LYS A 3 -24.59 9.61 -5.57
CA LYS A 3 -25.28 8.63 -4.71
C LYS A 3 -25.68 7.32 -5.41
N THR A 4 -25.51 7.22 -6.72
CA THR A 4 -25.83 6.01 -7.50
C THR A 4 -25.10 6.09 -8.83
N ILE A 5 -24.33 5.06 -9.18
CA ILE A 5 -23.72 4.92 -10.51
C ILE A 5 -24.57 3.91 -11.28
N ASN A 6 -25.22 4.36 -12.35
CA ASN A 6 -25.89 3.46 -13.29
C ASN A 6 -24.84 2.96 -14.28
N ILE A 7 -24.80 1.65 -14.48
CA ILE A 7 -23.82 0.98 -15.34
C ILE A 7 -24.55 0.48 -16.58
N GLU A 8 -24.41 1.21 -17.69
CA GLU A 8 -25.03 0.88 -18.97
C GLU A 8 -24.00 0.71 -20.08
N SER A 9 -22.83 1.34 -19.96
CA SER A 9 -21.76 1.30 -20.93
C SER A 9 -20.43 0.84 -20.35
N LYS A 10 -19.45 0.66 -21.24
CA LYS A 10 -18.07 0.37 -20.89
C LYS A 10 -17.44 1.53 -20.11
N GLU A 11 -17.74 2.77 -20.50
CA GLU A 11 -17.24 3.99 -19.87
C GLU A 11 -17.73 4.10 -18.42
N ASP A 12 -18.98 3.73 -18.14
CA ASP A 12 -19.53 3.72 -16.77
C ASP A 12 -18.77 2.75 -15.86
N ILE A 13 -18.44 1.55 -16.38
CA ILE A 13 -17.63 0.58 -15.64
C ILE A 13 -16.23 1.11 -15.42
N LEU A 14 -15.57 1.61 -16.46
CA LEU A 14 -14.23 2.14 -16.31
C LEU A 14 -14.18 3.30 -15.30
N LYS A 15 -15.23 4.12 -15.23
CA LYS A 15 -15.37 5.16 -14.19
C LYS A 15 -15.50 4.54 -12.80
N LEU A 16 -16.41 3.58 -12.60
CA LEU A 16 -16.58 2.88 -11.32
C LEU A 16 -15.27 2.22 -10.85
N LEU A 17 -14.64 1.45 -11.73
CA LEU A 17 -13.42 0.69 -11.40
C LEU A 17 -12.23 1.62 -11.10
N ASN A 18 -12.10 2.77 -11.78
CA ASN A 18 -11.04 3.74 -11.45
C ASN A 18 -11.28 4.42 -10.10
N ILE A 19 -12.53 4.79 -9.78
CA ILE A 19 -12.85 5.33 -8.45
C ILE A 19 -12.49 4.30 -7.38
N ALA A 20 -12.93 3.06 -7.57
CA ALA A 20 -12.58 1.95 -6.70
C ALA A 20 -11.06 1.76 -6.56
N LEU A 21 -10.32 1.74 -7.68
CA LEU A 21 -8.87 1.58 -7.68
C LEU A 21 -8.16 2.68 -6.88
N GLU A 22 -8.56 3.94 -7.07
CA GLU A 22 -7.98 5.06 -6.31
C GLU A 22 -8.20 4.90 -4.80
N HIS A 23 -9.35 4.33 -4.41
CA HIS A 23 -9.64 3.99 -3.02
C HIS A 23 -8.75 2.85 -2.52
N GLU A 24 -8.78 1.66 -3.14
CA GLU A 24 -8.02 0.50 -2.66
C GLU A 24 -6.52 0.79 -2.63
N TRP A 25 -6.04 1.53 -3.63
CA TRP A 25 -4.67 1.99 -3.67
C TRP A 25 -4.32 2.91 -2.49
N ALA A 26 -5.19 3.86 -2.14
CA ALA A 26 -4.98 4.76 -1.02
C ALA A 26 -4.99 4.03 0.34
N VAL A 27 -5.96 3.16 0.56
CA VAL A 27 -6.14 2.49 1.85
C VAL A 27 -5.09 1.42 2.11
N SER A 28 -4.57 0.78 1.06
CA SER A 28 -3.55 -0.26 1.17
C SER A 28 -2.32 0.16 1.98
N PHE A 29 -1.90 1.43 1.90
CA PHE A 29 -0.79 1.95 2.66
C PHE A 29 -1.21 2.81 3.86
N GLU A 30 -2.39 3.46 3.83
CA GLU A 30 -2.94 4.19 5.00
C GLU A 30 -3.09 3.25 6.19
N TYR A 31 -3.64 2.05 5.98
CA TYR A 31 -3.82 1.05 7.04
C TYR A 31 -2.50 0.56 7.60
N VAL A 32 -1.50 0.33 6.74
CA VAL A 32 -0.16 -0.04 7.20
C VAL A 32 0.46 1.08 8.05
N ILE A 33 0.28 2.35 7.66
CA ILE A 33 0.75 3.49 8.45
C ILE A 33 0.06 3.55 9.82
N HIS A 34 -1.26 3.36 9.87
CA HIS A 34 -2.00 3.30 11.13
C HIS A 34 -1.52 2.14 12.00
N ALA A 35 -1.36 0.95 11.42
CA ALA A 35 -0.86 -0.22 12.11
C ALA A 35 0.53 -0.01 12.70
N TYR A 36 1.45 0.58 11.92
CA TYR A 36 2.80 0.86 12.39
C TYR A 36 2.87 1.95 13.47
N SER A 37 1.81 2.76 13.57
CA SER A 37 1.61 3.75 14.63
C SER A 37 0.99 3.15 15.90
N MET A 38 0.58 1.88 15.89
CA MET A 38 0.13 1.15 17.07
C MET A 38 1.27 0.27 17.63
N PRO A 39 1.50 0.20 18.96
CA PRO A 39 2.44 -0.74 19.54
C PRO A 39 2.03 -2.19 19.29
N LYS A 40 3.02 -3.03 18.96
CA LYS A 40 2.85 -4.46 18.67
C LYS A 40 2.53 -5.25 19.94
N GLY A 41 1.56 -6.18 19.85
CA GLY A 41 1.23 -7.11 20.94
C GLY A 41 0.56 -6.45 22.13
N VAL A 42 -0.14 -5.33 21.92
CA VAL A 42 -0.75 -4.52 22.99
C VAL A 42 -2.27 -4.47 22.89
N TYR A 43 -2.83 -4.47 21.67
CA TYR A 43 -4.28 -4.38 21.45
C TYR A 43 -4.76 -5.69 20.85
N PHE A 44 -5.27 -6.59 21.70
CA PHE A 44 -5.86 -7.84 21.27
C PHE A 44 -7.38 -7.72 21.20
N TYR A 45 -7.98 -8.39 20.23
CA TYR A 45 -9.43 -8.50 20.10
C TYR A 45 -9.81 -9.88 19.59
N TYR A 46 -11.03 -10.30 19.86
CA TYR A 46 -11.59 -11.50 19.26
C TYR A 46 -12.09 -11.17 17.85
N ASP A 47 -11.51 -11.79 16.84
CA ASP A 47 -11.91 -11.59 15.46
C ASP A 47 -13.21 -12.35 15.16
N PRO A 48 -14.31 -11.67 14.80
CA PRO A 48 -15.61 -12.32 14.61
C PRO A 48 -15.68 -13.18 13.35
N ILE A 49 -14.74 -13.02 12.41
CA ILE A 49 -14.68 -13.75 11.14
C ILE A 49 -13.77 -14.96 11.29
N MET A 50 -12.57 -14.76 11.82
CA MET A 50 -11.58 -15.82 12.03
C MET A 50 -11.86 -16.67 13.27
N GLN A 51 -12.75 -16.21 14.16
CA GLN A 51 -13.12 -16.88 15.41
C GLN A 51 -11.94 -17.14 16.36
N THR A 52 -10.96 -16.25 16.38
CA THR A 52 -9.76 -16.35 17.22
C THR A 52 -9.31 -14.97 17.68
N GLU A 53 -8.57 -14.94 18.80
CA GLU A 53 -7.90 -13.72 19.24
C GLU A 53 -6.79 -13.31 18.26
N ARG A 54 -6.69 -12.01 17.99
CA ARG A 54 -5.73 -11.39 17.07
C ARG A 54 -5.20 -10.08 17.65
N ASP A 55 -3.97 -9.74 17.28
CA ASP A 55 -3.41 -8.40 17.48
C ASP A 55 -4.00 -7.46 16.42
N ALA A 56 -4.65 -6.38 16.86
CA ALA A 56 -5.28 -5.37 15.99
C ALA A 56 -4.28 -4.78 15.00
N ARG A 57 -3.02 -4.57 15.40
CA ARG A 57 -1.96 -4.12 14.50
C ARG A 57 -1.70 -5.12 13.38
N ALA A 58 -1.54 -6.39 13.73
CA ALA A 58 -1.24 -7.43 12.74
C ALA A 58 -2.41 -7.61 11.77
N GLN A 59 -3.65 -7.57 12.26
CA GLN A 59 -4.81 -7.66 11.38
C GLN A 59 -4.93 -6.41 10.48
N THR A 60 -4.66 -5.21 10.99
CA THR A 60 -4.73 -3.99 10.16
C THR A 60 -3.72 -4.04 9.00
N ILE A 61 -2.53 -4.62 9.22
CA ILE A 61 -1.57 -4.89 8.13
C ILE A 61 -2.13 -5.89 7.13
N GLN A 62 -2.79 -6.96 7.61
CA GLN A 62 -3.40 -7.96 6.73
C GLN A 62 -4.51 -7.36 5.86
N ILE A 63 -5.36 -6.50 6.43
CA ILE A 63 -6.39 -5.78 5.67
C ILE A 63 -5.72 -4.90 4.61
N GLY A 64 -4.68 -4.13 4.96
CA GLY A 64 -3.92 -3.34 3.98
C GLY A 64 -3.32 -4.19 2.83
N ILE A 65 -2.89 -5.42 3.11
CA ILE A 65 -2.45 -6.38 2.08
C ILE A 65 -3.62 -6.80 1.18
N ASP A 66 -4.78 -7.09 1.74
CA ASP A 66 -5.98 -7.46 0.98
C ASP A 66 -6.37 -6.31 0.02
N GLU A 67 -6.28 -5.05 0.46
CA GLU A 67 -6.53 -3.89 -0.41
C GLU A 67 -5.53 -3.74 -1.55
N MET A 68 -4.26 -4.12 -1.34
CA MET A 68 -3.29 -4.18 -2.45
C MET A 68 -3.71 -5.20 -3.51
N TYR A 69 -4.28 -6.34 -3.10
CA TYR A 69 -4.79 -7.34 -4.03
C TYR A 69 -6.03 -6.83 -4.78
N HIS A 70 -6.94 -6.13 -4.11
CA HIS A 70 -8.08 -5.48 -4.76
C HIS A 70 -7.60 -4.45 -5.80
N ALA A 71 -6.66 -3.58 -5.44
CA ALA A 71 -6.08 -2.60 -6.35
C ALA A 71 -5.41 -3.27 -7.57
N LEU A 72 -4.66 -4.36 -7.37
CA LEU A 72 -4.08 -5.14 -8.46
C LEU A 72 -5.17 -5.70 -9.39
N GLN A 73 -6.20 -6.32 -8.83
CA GLN A 73 -7.29 -6.92 -9.60
C GLN A 73 -8.04 -5.87 -10.42
N LEU A 74 -8.43 -4.76 -9.80
CA LEU A 74 -9.11 -3.64 -10.46
C LEU A 74 -8.26 -3.06 -11.59
N GLY A 75 -6.97 -2.81 -11.33
CA GLY A 75 -6.04 -2.29 -12.33
C GLY A 75 -5.88 -3.21 -13.55
N ILE A 76 -5.78 -4.53 -13.32
CA ILE A 76 -5.71 -5.52 -14.41
C ILE A 76 -6.98 -5.47 -15.25
N ILE A 77 -8.16 -5.50 -14.63
CA ILE A 77 -9.44 -5.48 -15.37
C ILE A 77 -9.60 -4.18 -16.16
N ILE A 78 -9.27 -3.02 -15.57
CA ILE A 78 -9.28 -1.73 -16.28
C ILE A 78 -8.40 -1.81 -17.53
N THR A 79 -7.18 -2.32 -17.40
CA THR A 79 -6.23 -2.48 -18.52
C THR A 79 -6.75 -3.45 -19.59
N GLN A 80 -7.31 -4.60 -19.19
CA GLN A 80 -7.88 -5.59 -20.11
C GLN A 80 -9.09 -5.06 -20.87
N MET A 81 -9.87 -4.19 -20.24
CA MET A 81 -10.95 -3.45 -20.89
C MET A 81 -10.42 -2.32 -21.79
N GLY A 82 -9.11 -2.07 -21.87
CA GLY A 82 -8.53 -0.98 -22.66
C GLY A 82 -8.71 0.41 -22.03
N GLY A 83 -9.03 0.47 -20.73
CA GLY A 83 -8.97 1.69 -19.95
C GLY A 83 -7.55 1.98 -19.45
N ARG A 84 -7.36 3.16 -18.86
CA ARG A 84 -6.11 3.55 -18.19
C ARG A 84 -6.33 3.56 -16.68
N PRO A 85 -5.66 2.70 -15.90
CA PRO A 85 -5.73 2.72 -14.45
C PRO A 85 -5.23 4.05 -13.88
N SER A 86 -5.98 4.63 -12.95
CA SER A 86 -5.59 5.81 -12.16
C SER A 86 -4.96 5.39 -10.85
N PHE A 87 -3.83 6.02 -10.50
CA PHE A 87 -3.15 5.85 -9.21
C PHE A 87 -3.19 7.16 -8.41
N GLN A 88 -4.20 7.98 -8.65
CA GLN A 88 -4.44 9.14 -7.80
C GLN A 88 -4.85 8.66 -6.42
N THR A 89 -4.41 9.38 -5.40
CA THR A 89 -4.75 9.11 -4.01
C THR A 89 -5.48 10.32 -3.48
N ASP A 90 -6.54 10.09 -2.70
CA ASP A 90 -7.10 11.15 -1.87
C ASP A 90 -6.16 11.40 -0.67
N LYS A 91 -6.55 12.30 0.22
CA LYS A 91 -5.82 12.58 1.44
C LYS A 91 -5.70 11.34 2.33
N VAL A 92 -4.53 11.21 2.94
CA VAL A 92 -4.25 10.26 4.02
C VAL A 92 -4.16 11.03 5.32
N ILE A 93 -4.83 10.51 6.35
CA ILE A 93 -5.01 11.18 7.63
C ILE A 93 -4.63 10.24 8.76
N ARG A 94 -3.62 10.61 9.54
CA ARG A 94 -3.30 9.95 10.81
C ARG A 94 -3.73 10.82 11.99
N TYR A 95 -4.55 10.25 12.87
CA TYR A 95 -4.99 10.87 14.12
C TYR A 95 -4.02 10.56 15.27
N PRO A 96 -3.94 11.41 16.30
CA PRO A 96 -3.14 11.12 17.49
C PRO A 96 -3.61 9.89 18.27
N ARG A 97 -4.92 9.61 18.32
CA ARG A 97 -5.47 8.49 19.09
C ARG A 97 -5.66 7.26 18.22
N ILE A 98 -5.39 6.09 18.79
CA ILE A 98 -5.48 4.83 18.08
C ILE A 98 -6.92 4.54 17.62
N ILE A 99 -7.89 4.78 18.51
CA ILE A 99 -9.31 4.53 18.21
C ILE A 99 -9.85 5.39 17.07
N ASP A 100 -9.33 6.62 16.90
CA ASP A 100 -9.76 7.53 15.85
C ASP A 100 -9.27 7.04 14.47
N ASN A 101 -8.06 6.48 14.39
CA ASN A 101 -7.55 5.87 13.17
C ASN A 101 -8.37 4.64 12.78
N LEU A 102 -8.61 3.70 13.71
CA LEU A 102 -9.45 2.51 13.42
C LEU A 102 -10.89 2.89 13.05
N THR A 103 -11.44 3.95 13.66
CA THR A 103 -12.76 4.47 13.31
C THR A 103 -12.76 5.04 11.89
N ARG A 104 -11.71 5.77 11.51
CA ARG A 104 -11.51 6.24 10.13
C ARG A 104 -11.42 5.07 9.15
N ASP A 105 -10.63 4.06 9.46
CA ASP A 105 -10.44 2.90 8.59
C ASP A 105 -11.78 2.20 8.35
N LYS A 106 -12.54 1.93 9.43
CA LYS A 106 -13.91 1.41 9.32
C LYS A 106 -14.83 2.30 8.47
N MET A 107 -14.78 3.63 8.66
CA MET A 107 -15.60 4.55 7.88
C MET A 107 -15.26 4.51 6.40
N THR A 108 -13.99 4.31 6.05
CA THR A 108 -13.54 4.14 4.67
C THR A 108 -14.09 2.85 4.09
N GLU A 109 -14.00 1.73 4.82
CA GLU A 109 -14.59 0.43 4.42
C GLU A 109 -16.11 0.54 4.14
N ASP A 110 -16.86 1.19 5.03
CA ASP A 110 -18.31 1.37 4.86
C ASP A 110 -18.65 2.20 3.62
N MET A 111 -17.82 3.20 3.29
CA MET A 111 -17.99 4.08 2.13
C MET A 111 -17.71 3.35 0.82
N VAL A 112 -16.65 2.55 0.75
CA VAL A 112 -16.30 1.75 -0.44
C VAL A 112 -17.31 0.62 -0.64
N THR A 113 -17.69 -0.07 0.44
CA THR A 113 -18.81 -1.04 0.42
C THR A 113 -20.07 -0.42 -0.21
N SER A 114 -20.42 0.80 0.22
CA SER A 114 -21.58 1.51 -0.30
C SER A 114 -21.45 1.84 -1.78
N LEU A 115 -20.27 2.23 -2.26
CA LEU A 115 -20.00 2.48 -3.68
C LEU A 115 -20.30 1.23 -4.52
N TYR A 116 -19.81 0.08 -4.11
CA TYR A 116 -20.02 -1.18 -4.83
C TYR A 116 -21.48 -1.64 -4.79
N GLN A 117 -22.11 -1.62 -3.62
CA GLN A 117 -23.48 -2.13 -3.44
C GLN A 117 -24.54 -1.23 -4.08
N GLN A 118 -24.27 0.07 -4.24
CA GLN A 118 -25.18 1.02 -4.88
C GLN A 118 -25.01 1.11 -6.40
N ALA A 119 -23.99 0.49 -6.98
CA ALA A 119 -23.82 0.42 -8.42
C ALA A 119 -24.95 -0.40 -9.08
N LYS A 120 -25.69 0.22 -9.99
CA LYS A 120 -26.84 -0.39 -10.67
C LYS A 120 -26.44 -0.89 -12.05
N PHE A 121 -26.19 -2.18 -12.15
CA PHE A 121 -25.93 -2.85 -13.42
C PHE A 121 -27.22 -3.06 -14.20
N LYS A 122 -27.24 -2.62 -15.46
CA LYS A 122 -28.27 -3.03 -16.41
C LYS A 122 -28.31 -4.57 -16.49
N GLU A 123 -29.51 -5.13 -16.51
CA GLU A 123 -29.71 -6.59 -16.52
C GLU A 123 -28.90 -7.26 -17.64
N GLY A 124 -28.23 -8.37 -17.31
CA GLY A 124 -27.35 -9.11 -18.23
C GLY A 124 -26.04 -8.42 -18.65
N SER A 125 -25.76 -7.20 -18.18
CA SER A 125 -24.56 -6.46 -18.59
C SER A 125 -23.38 -6.75 -17.67
N PHE A 126 -22.24 -7.12 -18.26
CA PHE A 126 -20.95 -7.33 -17.58
C PHE A 126 -21.02 -8.29 -16.37
N PRO A 127 -21.55 -9.52 -16.54
CA PRO A 127 -21.81 -10.41 -15.42
C PRO A 127 -20.56 -10.78 -14.60
N GLU A 128 -19.40 -10.95 -15.25
CA GLU A 128 -18.13 -11.25 -14.59
C GLU A 128 -17.63 -10.07 -13.74
N ILE A 129 -17.78 -8.84 -14.25
CA ILE A 129 -17.36 -7.62 -13.54
C ILE A 129 -18.30 -7.38 -12.36
N LYS A 130 -19.61 -7.56 -12.54
CA LYS A 130 -20.59 -7.47 -11.46
C LYS A 130 -20.27 -8.47 -10.35
N ASN A 131 -19.95 -9.71 -10.70
CA ASN A 131 -19.56 -10.74 -9.74
C ASN A 131 -18.27 -10.36 -8.99
N MET A 132 -17.25 -9.87 -9.70
CA MET A 132 -16.01 -9.39 -9.09
C MET A 132 -16.27 -8.26 -8.10
N VAL A 133 -17.01 -7.23 -8.49
CA VAL A 133 -17.37 -6.08 -7.65
C VAL A 133 -18.10 -6.53 -6.38
N TRP A 134 -18.99 -7.52 -6.48
CA TRP A 134 -19.68 -8.07 -5.31
C TRP A 134 -18.75 -8.87 -4.39
N ASN A 135 -17.79 -9.60 -4.93
CA ASN A 135 -16.80 -10.32 -4.12
C ASN A 135 -15.94 -9.34 -3.32
N ILE A 136 -15.37 -8.33 -3.98
CA ILE A 136 -14.58 -7.27 -3.33
C ILE A 136 -15.44 -6.56 -2.26
N SER A 137 -16.68 -6.19 -2.60
CA SER A 137 -17.59 -5.59 -1.62
C SER A 137 -17.84 -6.45 -0.37
N TYR A 138 -17.78 -7.78 -0.48
CA TYR A 138 -17.96 -8.66 0.67
C TYR A 138 -16.69 -8.75 1.53
N ASP A 139 -15.51 -8.61 0.92
CA ASP A 139 -14.26 -8.42 1.63
C ASP A 139 -14.28 -7.08 2.41
N GLU A 140 -14.81 -5.99 1.85
CA GLU A 140 -14.95 -4.72 2.60
C GLU A 140 -15.94 -4.82 3.78
N VAL A 141 -17.03 -5.57 3.60
CA VAL A 141 -17.95 -5.88 4.72
C VAL A 141 -17.22 -6.68 5.81
N ARG A 142 -16.33 -7.59 5.43
CA ARG A 142 -15.50 -8.35 6.37
C ARG A 142 -14.56 -7.38 7.12
N HIS A 143 -13.83 -6.53 6.41
CA HIS A 143 -12.89 -5.56 6.98
C HIS A 143 -13.59 -4.59 7.95
N SER A 144 -14.71 -4.01 7.55
CA SER A 144 -15.53 -3.14 8.41
C SER A 144 -15.94 -3.82 9.72
N ARG A 145 -16.32 -5.10 9.69
CA ARG A 145 -16.66 -5.88 10.90
C ARG A 145 -15.44 -6.14 11.78
N GLN A 146 -14.28 -6.40 11.20
CA GLN A 146 -13.04 -6.59 11.95
C GLN A 146 -12.63 -5.29 12.65
N PHE A 147 -12.64 -4.14 11.95
CA PHE A 147 -12.39 -2.85 12.56
C PHE A 147 -13.40 -2.51 13.66
N ALA A 148 -14.69 -2.79 13.45
CA ALA A 148 -15.72 -2.61 14.48
C ALA A 148 -15.38 -3.39 15.75
N ALA A 149 -15.00 -4.66 15.62
CA ALA A 149 -14.61 -5.50 16.76
C ALA A 149 -13.36 -4.96 17.48
N MET A 150 -12.36 -4.47 16.75
CA MET A 150 -11.18 -3.81 17.34
C MET A 150 -11.58 -2.57 18.15
N ILE A 151 -12.43 -1.70 17.59
CA ILE A 151 -12.91 -0.48 18.24
C ILE A 151 -13.69 -0.80 19.51
N ASP A 152 -14.61 -1.77 19.44
CA ASP A 152 -15.43 -2.17 20.57
C ASP A 152 -14.59 -2.77 21.71
N GLN A 153 -13.57 -3.55 21.37
CA GLN A 153 -12.65 -4.10 22.35
C GLN A 153 -11.80 -2.99 23.03
N ILE A 154 -11.26 -2.02 22.27
CA ILE A 154 -10.55 -0.87 22.84
C ILE A 154 -11.42 -0.08 23.82
N LYS A 155 -12.70 0.14 23.48
CA LYS A 155 -13.67 0.80 24.37
C LYS A 155 -13.92 -0.01 25.63
N LYS A 156 -14.14 -1.32 25.48
CA LYS A 156 -14.37 -2.24 26.60
C LYS A 156 -13.19 -2.27 27.58
N ASP A 157 -11.97 -2.16 27.06
CA ASP A 157 -10.75 -2.12 27.86
C ASP A 157 -10.46 -0.73 28.46
N GLY A 158 -11.27 0.29 28.14
CA GLY A 158 -11.08 1.66 28.65
C GLY A 158 -9.88 2.39 28.05
N ARG A 159 -9.40 1.98 26.86
CA ARG A 159 -8.15 2.46 26.23
C ARG A 159 -8.38 3.50 25.13
N GLN A 160 -9.48 4.22 25.22
CA GLN A 160 -9.94 5.13 24.17
C GLN A 160 -9.03 6.36 24.00
N GLU A 161 -8.30 6.72 25.05
CA GLU A 161 -7.38 7.86 25.06
C GLU A 161 -5.93 7.46 24.74
N ASP A 162 -5.68 6.17 24.44
CA ASP A 162 -4.34 5.71 24.09
C ASP A 162 -3.87 6.36 22.78
N LEU A 163 -2.67 6.94 22.84
CA LEU A 163 -2.04 7.64 21.73
C LEU A 163 -1.27 6.68 20.83
N CYS A 164 -1.23 7.01 19.55
CA CYS A 164 -0.32 6.41 18.59
C CYS A 164 1.14 6.71 18.97
N LEU A 165 2.03 5.79 18.57
CA LEU A 165 3.45 6.08 18.43
C LEU A 165 3.61 7.25 17.44
N ALA A 166 4.37 8.26 17.82
CA ALA A 166 4.53 9.48 17.05
C ALA A 166 5.90 9.54 16.36
N ALA A 167 5.94 10.15 15.18
CA ALA A 167 7.20 10.39 14.49
C ALA A 167 8.01 11.45 15.25
N LEU A 168 9.32 11.20 15.38
CA LEU A 168 10.24 12.17 15.97
C LEU A 168 10.33 13.45 15.10
N PRO A 169 10.44 14.65 15.69
CA PRO A 169 10.73 15.87 14.94
C PRO A 169 12.02 15.77 14.12
N ASP A 170 12.07 16.42 12.95
CA ASP A 170 13.20 16.34 12.00
C ASP A 170 14.54 16.84 12.57
N ASP A 171 14.48 17.75 13.54
CA ASP A 171 15.61 18.29 14.30
C ASP A 171 16.10 17.34 15.41
N GLN A 172 15.29 16.33 15.79
CA GLN A 172 15.58 15.38 16.86
C GLN A 172 16.00 13.99 16.37
N VAL A 173 15.86 13.71 15.06
CA VAL A 173 16.31 12.45 14.47
C VAL A 173 17.80 12.48 14.12
N ASP A 174 18.51 11.42 14.49
CA ASP A 174 19.91 11.23 14.10
C ASP A 174 20.03 10.83 12.61
N GLU A 175 21.26 10.77 12.11
CA GLU A 175 21.51 10.44 10.70
C GLU A 175 21.01 9.04 10.31
N LYS A 176 21.05 8.07 11.24
CA LYS A 176 20.58 6.70 10.98
C LYS A 176 19.07 6.69 10.75
N VAL A 177 18.30 7.34 11.62
CA VAL A 177 16.85 7.42 11.50
C VAL A 177 16.45 8.22 10.26
N LYS A 178 17.15 9.33 9.94
CA LYS A 178 16.92 10.09 8.70
C LYS A 178 17.12 9.24 7.45
N ASN A 179 18.22 8.50 7.37
CA ASN A 179 18.49 7.61 6.24
C ASN A 179 17.47 6.46 6.17
N LEU A 180 17.05 5.91 7.32
CA LEU A 180 16.06 4.83 7.36
C LEU A 180 14.66 5.31 6.93
N ARG A 181 14.24 6.52 7.32
CA ARG A 181 13.01 7.15 6.81
C ARG A 181 13.04 7.26 5.29
N GLN A 182 14.17 7.71 4.73
CA GLN A 182 14.34 7.82 3.28
C GLN A 182 14.25 6.46 2.59
N ILE A 183 14.90 5.42 3.13
CA ILE A 183 14.80 4.06 2.57
C ILE A 183 13.37 3.54 2.66
N THR A 184 12.71 3.70 3.81
CA THR A 184 11.30 3.31 4.03
C THR A 184 10.39 3.95 2.98
N LYS A 185 10.61 5.23 2.67
CA LYS A 185 9.94 5.94 1.59
C LYS A 185 10.24 5.35 0.21
N LEU A 186 11.52 5.10 -0.10
CA LEU A 186 11.93 4.55 -1.39
C LEU A 186 11.31 3.18 -1.64
N GLU A 187 11.33 2.30 -0.64
CA GLU A 187 10.71 0.98 -0.69
C GLU A 187 9.21 1.05 -0.96
N ASN A 188 8.49 1.92 -0.24
CA ASN A 188 7.07 2.13 -0.49
C ASN A 188 6.80 2.66 -1.90
N ALA A 189 7.59 3.62 -2.37
CA ALA A 189 7.47 4.16 -3.73
C ALA A 189 7.74 3.10 -4.80
N LEU A 190 8.76 2.25 -4.58
CA LEU A 190 9.20 1.23 -5.52
C LEU A 190 8.22 0.05 -5.59
N MET A 191 7.69 -0.39 -4.45
CA MET A 191 6.58 -1.36 -4.37
C MET A 191 5.44 -0.98 -5.32
N HIS A 192 4.95 0.26 -5.22
CA HIS A 192 3.87 0.78 -6.04
C HIS A 192 4.28 1.02 -7.51
N HIS A 193 5.52 1.45 -7.75
CA HIS A 193 6.05 1.60 -9.12
C HIS A 193 6.07 0.26 -9.85
N TYR A 194 6.52 -0.81 -9.19
CA TYR A 194 6.44 -2.17 -9.71
C TYR A 194 4.99 -2.61 -9.93
N LEU A 195 4.11 -2.39 -8.94
CA LEU A 195 2.71 -2.82 -9.02
C LEU A 195 1.97 -2.18 -10.21
N LYS A 196 2.23 -0.90 -10.49
CA LYS A 196 1.74 -0.20 -11.68
C LYS A 196 2.13 -0.92 -12.97
N HIS A 197 3.38 -1.37 -13.08
CA HIS A 197 3.87 -2.07 -14.27
C HIS A 197 3.37 -3.53 -14.33
N VAL A 198 3.13 -4.19 -13.20
CA VAL A 198 2.42 -5.48 -13.19
C VAL A 198 1.04 -5.33 -13.83
N ILE A 199 0.30 -4.28 -13.46
CA ILE A 199 -1.03 -3.98 -13.99
C ILE A 199 -0.96 -3.75 -15.51
N LEU A 200 -0.06 -2.85 -15.95
CA LEU A 200 0.05 -2.48 -17.37
C LEU A 200 0.52 -3.63 -18.26
N PHE A 201 1.42 -4.48 -17.76
CA PHE A 201 1.97 -5.61 -18.51
C PHE A 201 1.34 -6.94 -18.11
N SER A 202 0.14 -6.93 -17.55
CA SER A 202 -0.57 -8.14 -17.07
C SER A 202 -0.80 -9.21 -18.13
N SER A 203 -0.82 -8.82 -19.41
CA SER A 203 -0.89 -9.74 -20.56
C SER A 203 0.46 -10.34 -20.98
N HIS A 204 1.58 -9.89 -20.41
CA HIS A 204 2.93 -10.35 -20.75
C HIS A 204 3.32 -11.51 -19.83
N GLN A 205 3.53 -12.68 -20.43
CA GLN A 205 3.63 -13.96 -19.72
C GLN A 205 4.80 -14.05 -18.72
N ASP A 206 5.95 -13.41 -19.00
CA ASP A 206 7.15 -13.48 -18.14
C ASP A 206 7.35 -12.25 -17.26
N LEU A 207 7.02 -11.06 -17.79
CA LEU A 207 7.38 -9.80 -17.17
C LEU A 207 6.51 -9.51 -15.95
N SER A 208 5.18 -9.67 -16.07
CA SER A 208 4.23 -9.37 -14.99
C SER A 208 4.56 -10.13 -13.70
N GLN A 209 4.84 -11.43 -13.80
CA GLN A 209 5.18 -12.26 -12.64
C GLN A 209 6.48 -11.83 -11.95
N ARG A 210 7.50 -11.46 -12.73
CA ARG A 210 8.79 -10.97 -12.21
C ARG A 210 8.63 -9.63 -11.51
N LEU A 211 7.92 -8.70 -12.14
CA LEU A 211 7.63 -7.39 -11.56
C LEU A 211 6.78 -7.53 -10.30
N PHE A 212 5.86 -8.50 -10.26
CA PHE A 212 5.02 -8.75 -9.10
C PHE A 212 5.82 -9.30 -7.92
N LYS A 213 6.73 -10.25 -8.16
CA LYS A 213 7.67 -10.71 -7.13
C LYS A 213 8.43 -9.53 -6.51
N ASN A 214 8.99 -8.65 -7.33
CA ASN A 214 9.76 -7.51 -6.83
C ASN A 214 8.87 -6.52 -6.05
N SER A 215 7.64 -6.25 -6.52
CA SER A 215 6.67 -5.45 -5.76
C SER A 215 6.44 -5.99 -4.35
N ILE A 216 6.22 -7.31 -4.22
CA ILE A 216 6.04 -7.97 -2.92
C ILE A 216 7.31 -7.93 -2.06
N ASP A 217 8.49 -8.08 -2.67
CA ASP A 217 9.76 -7.97 -1.94
C ASP A 217 9.93 -6.56 -1.34
N HIS A 218 9.67 -5.49 -2.11
CA HIS A 218 9.69 -4.11 -1.59
C HIS A 218 8.62 -3.87 -0.51
N MET A 219 7.43 -4.45 -0.63
CA MET A 219 6.42 -4.41 0.44
C MET A 219 6.96 -4.99 1.75
N ARG A 220 7.62 -6.15 1.67
CA ARG A 220 8.24 -6.80 2.83
C ARG A 220 9.38 -5.97 3.39
N HIS A 221 10.13 -5.29 2.55
CA HIS A 221 11.20 -4.40 2.98
C HIS A 221 10.64 -3.17 3.69
N TRP A 222 9.58 -2.58 3.16
CA TRP A 222 8.86 -1.48 3.77
C TRP A 222 8.32 -1.86 5.16
N ASP A 223 7.67 -3.02 5.30
CA ASP A 223 7.22 -3.58 6.58
C ASP A 223 8.38 -3.73 7.58
N LYS A 224 9.46 -4.39 7.15
CA LYS A 224 10.69 -4.62 7.93
C LYS A 224 11.34 -3.31 8.40
N ASN A 225 11.49 -2.33 7.51
CA ASN A 225 12.08 -1.02 7.82
C ASN A 225 11.21 -0.24 8.81
N SER A 226 9.89 -0.31 8.65
CA SER A 226 8.93 0.29 9.57
C SER A 226 9.03 -0.32 10.96
N GLY A 227 9.32 -1.63 11.05
CA GLY A 227 9.63 -2.29 12.32
C GLY A 227 10.93 -1.80 12.96
N ILE A 228 11.97 -1.54 12.16
CA ILE A 228 13.23 -0.94 12.65
C ILE A 228 12.99 0.48 13.15
N LEU A 229 12.20 1.31 12.44
CA LEU A 229 11.86 2.66 12.90
C LEU A 229 11.24 2.63 14.31
N VAL A 230 10.28 1.72 14.54
CA VAL A 230 9.65 1.55 15.87
C VAL A 230 10.69 1.18 16.94
N LYS A 231 11.64 0.27 16.62
CA LYS A 231 12.74 -0.08 17.54
C LYS A 231 13.67 1.11 17.84
N LEU A 232 13.72 2.10 16.96
CA LEU A 232 14.49 3.34 17.09
C LEU A 232 13.65 4.51 17.66
N ASN A 233 12.49 4.21 18.25
CA ASN A 233 11.55 5.19 18.81
C ASN A 233 10.99 6.18 17.78
N ASP A 234 10.77 5.71 16.55
CA ASP A 234 10.20 6.48 15.46
C ASP A 234 9.12 5.67 14.72
N VAL A 235 8.38 6.31 13.81
CA VAL A 235 7.38 5.62 12.96
C VAL A 235 7.48 6.12 11.52
N ILE A 236 6.73 5.49 10.63
CA ILE A 236 6.61 5.93 9.23
C ILE A 236 6.13 7.40 9.21
N PRO A 237 6.93 8.34 8.68
CA PRO A 237 6.50 9.72 8.56
C PRO A 237 5.49 9.86 7.41
N LEU A 238 4.45 10.67 7.60
CA LEU A 238 3.57 11.04 6.49
C LEU A 238 4.24 12.13 5.64
N GLU A 239 4.51 11.81 4.38
CA GLU A 239 5.17 12.74 3.47
C GLU A 239 4.37 14.02 3.25
N LYS A 240 5.04 15.18 3.33
CA LYS A 240 4.43 16.50 3.12
C LYS A 240 3.18 16.71 3.99
N ALA A 241 3.09 16.03 5.12
CA ALA A 241 1.95 16.17 6.00
C ALA A 241 1.96 17.54 6.69
N THR A 242 0.77 18.09 6.84
CA THR A 242 0.50 19.22 7.72
C THR A 242 -0.14 18.70 9.00
N LYS A 243 0.24 19.25 10.15
CA LYS A 243 -0.43 19.02 11.43
C LYS A 243 -1.40 20.15 11.68
N ASP A 244 -2.64 19.82 12.03
CA ASP A 244 -3.61 20.81 12.49
C ASP A 244 -3.56 21.01 14.02
N ASP A 245 -4.40 21.91 14.53
CA ASP A 245 -4.46 22.27 15.96
C ASP A 245 -4.85 21.10 16.86
N GLN A 246 -5.41 20.02 16.30
CA GLN A 246 -5.77 18.80 17.01
C GLN A 246 -4.68 17.72 16.90
N GLY A 247 -3.53 18.05 16.30
CA GLY A 247 -2.42 17.13 16.09
C GLY A 247 -2.66 16.10 14.97
N ARG A 248 -3.71 16.26 14.16
CA ARG A 248 -4.00 15.36 13.04
C ARG A 248 -3.02 15.64 11.91
N GLU A 249 -2.35 14.60 11.44
CA GLU A 249 -1.46 14.67 10.29
C GLU A 249 -2.25 14.40 9.02
N ILE A 250 -2.21 15.33 8.08
CA ILE A 250 -2.92 15.23 6.79
C ILE A 250 -1.93 15.42 5.66
N THR A 251 -1.85 14.45 4.76
CA THR A 251 -1.15 14.60 3.48
C THR A 251 -2.12 14.39 2.33
N ARG A 252 -1.98 15.22 1.28
CA ARG A 252 -2.74 15.10 0.01
C ARG A 252 -1.91 14.51 -1.12
N GLN A 253 -0.63 14.25 -0.85
CA GLN A 253 0.30 13.64 -1.78
C GLN A 253 1.14 12.62 -1.00
N PRO A 254 0.50 11.61 -0.39
CA PRO A 254 1.21 10.57 0.36
C PRO A 254 2.17 9.81 -0.55
N MET A 255 1.85 9.73 -1.85
CA MET A 255 2.57 8.98 -2.86
C MET A 255 2.61 9.75 -4.19
N PRO A 256 3.55 9.41 -5.11
CA PRO A 256 3.49 9.88 -6.49
C PRO A 256 2.17 9.46 -7.15
N SER A 257 1.47 10.42 -7.76
CA SER A 257 0.24 10.16 -8.52
C SER A 257 0.51 9.63 -9.94
N SER A 258 1.79 9.49 -10.31
CA SER A 258 2.22 9.03 -11.62
C SER A 258 3.59 8.36 -11.50
N TYR A 259 3.73 7.23 -12.18
CA TYR A 259 4.97 6.47 -12.28
C TYR A 259 5.43 6.41 -13.73
N PRO A 260 6.71 6.71 -14.03
CA PRO A 260 7.23 6.69 -15.41
C PRO A 260 7.18 5.28 -16.03
N GLY A 261 7.20 5.24 -17.35
CA GLY A 261 7.22 4.02 -18.17
C GLY A 261 5.84 3.62 -18.70
N GLU A 262 5.64 3.75 -20.01
CA GLU A 262 4.37 3.43 -20.68
C GLU A 262 4.50 2.19 -21.58
N ASN A 263 5.72 1.70 -21.81
CA ASN A 263 6.03 0.51 -22.58
C ASN A 263 7.10 -0.32 -21.87
N ARG A 264 7.37 -1.53 -22.36
CA ARG A 264 8.22 -2.50 -21.67
C ARG A 264 9.62 -1.95 -21.41
N ARG A 265 10.21 -1.25 -22.39
CA ARG A 265 11.55 -0.65 -22.25
C ARG A 265 11.58 0.45 -21.18
N THR A 266 10.73 1.47 -21.34
CA THR A 266 10.73 2.65 -20.46
C THR A 266 10.32 2.30 -19.03
N ALA A 267 9.48 1.27 -18.84
CA ALA A 267 9.18 0.72 -17.54
C ALA A 267 10.42 0.14 -16.86
N LEU A 268 11.14 -0.77 -17.53
CA LEU A 268 12.35 -1.38 -17.00
C LEU A 268 13.47 -0.37 -16.74
N GLU A 269 13.67 0.60 -17.62
CA GLU A 269 14.65 1.68 -17.44
C GLU A 269 14.32 2.49 -16.17
N SER A 270 13.05 2.84 -16.00
CA SER A 270 12.61 3.63 -14.84
C SER A 270 12.70 2.88 -13.51
N LEU A 271 12.42 1.57 -13.52
CA LEU A 271 12.58 0.71 -12.34
C LEU A 271 14.06 0.55 -12.01
N LEU A 272 14.92 0.37 -13.02
CA LEU A 272 16.37 0.22 -12.82
C LEU A 272 16.99 1.45 -12.15
N GLU A 273 16.58 2.65 -12.55
CA GLU A 273 17.07 3.88 -11.90
C GLU A 273 16.66 3.94 -10.43
N LYS A 274 15.43 3.54 -10.10
CA LYS A 274 14.92 3.58 -8.74
C LYS A 274 15.51 2.50 -7.84
N GLU A 275 15.76 1.31 -8.38
CA GLU A 275 16.50 0.24 -7.70
C GLU A 275 17.93 0.66 -7.37
N LYS A 276 18.60 1.38 -8.26
CA LYS A 276 19.95 1.92 -7.97
C LYS A 276 19.90 2.92 -6.82
N GLU A 277 18.84 3.74 -6.74
CA GLU A 277 18.64 4.69 -5.66
C GLU A 277 18.45 3.99 -4.30
N VAL A 278 17.61 2.94 -4.23
CA VAL A 278 17.37 2.22 -2.97
C VAL A 278 18.62 1.45 -2.52
N VAL A 279 19.32 0.79 -3.46
CA VAL A 279 20.59 0.08 -3.19
C VAL A 279 21.65 1.02 -2.64
N ALA A 280 21.84 2.19 -3.27
CA ALA A 280 22.80 3.19 -2.79
C ALA A 280 22.44 3.71 -1.39
N ALA A 281 21.14 3.86 -1.09
CA ALA A 281 20.68 4.28 0.22
C ALA A 281 20.96 3.21 1.30
N TYR A 282 20.75 1.94 0.99
CA TYR A 282 21.12 0.82 1.86
C TYR A 282 22.63 0.75 2.10
N GLU A 283 23.44 0.85 1.04
CA GLU A 283 24.90 0.86 1.14
C GLU A 283 25.42 2.00 2.03
N LYS A 284 24.74 3.16 2.00
CA LYS A 284 25.06 4.30 2.87
C LYS A 284 24.70 4.06 4.33
N ILE A 285 23.55 3.46 4.62
CA ILE A 285 23.05 3.34 6.00
C ILE A 285 23.69 2.18 6.78
N ILE A 286 23.96 1.05 6.12
CA ILE A 286 24.43 -0.19 6.76
C ILE A 286 25.71 0.03 7.60
N PRO A 287 26.73 0.78 7.15
CA PRO A 287 27.93 1.06 7.95
C PRO A 287 27.67 1.83 9.25
N LEU A 288 26.54 2.55 9.36
CA LEU A 288 26.20 3.35 10.53
C LEU A 288 25.69 2.49 11.70
N PHE A 289 25.24 1.26 11.43
CA PHE A 289 24.76 0.34 12.46
C PHE A 289 25.89 -0.60 12.93
N PRO A 290 25.99 -0.85 14.25
CA PRO A 290 26.88 -1.89 14.76
C PRO A 290 26.39 -3.28 14.34
N THR A 291 27.29 -4.27 14.37
CA THR A 291 26.91 -5.67 14.13
C THR A 291 25.80 -6.09 15.10
N GLY A 292 24.72 -6.66 14.56
CA GLY A 292 23.54 -7.05 15.33
C GLY A 292 22.33 -7.22 14.42
N GLU A 293 21.16 -7.46 15.02
CA GLU A 293 19.92 -7.79 14.32
C GLU A 293 19.56 -6.75 13.23
N ILE A 294 19.60 -5.45 13.55
CA ILE A 294 19.24 -4.38 12.60
C ILE A 294 20.17 -4.40 11.39
N LYS A 295 21.50 -4.48 11.61
CA LYS A 295 22.47 -4.51 10.51
C LYS A 295 22.27 -5.73 9.62
N SER A 296 22.14 -6.92 10.21
CA SER A 296 21.90 -8.16 9.46
C SER A 296 20.62 -8.09 8.62
N GLN A 297 19.57 -7.46 9.16
CA GLN A 297 18.31 -7.27 8.44
C GLN A 297 18.49 -6.34 7.23
N LEU A 298 19.13 -5.18 7.42
CA LEU A 298 19.41 -4.23 6.34
C LEU A 298 20.33 -4.84 5.26
N GLU A 299 21.35 -5.61 5.65
CA GLU A 299 22.23 -6.34 4.72
C GLU A 299 21.46 -7.40 3.91
N SER A 300 20.51 -8.09 4.54
CA SER A 300 19.66 -9.07 3.86
C SER A 300 18.72 -8.40 2.83
N GLN A 301 18.19 -7.22 3.15
CA GLN A 301 17.35 -6.44 2.22
C GLN A 301 18.17 -5.95 1.03
N LEU A 302 19.34 -5.36 1.27
CA LEU A 302 20.27 -4.95 0.21
C LEU A 302 20.65 -6.11 -0.72
N ALA A 303 20.83 -7.33 -0.20
CA ALA A 303 21.14 -8.48 -1.02
C ALA A 303 19.99 -8.84 -1.98
N LEU A 304 18.74 -8.70 -1.54
CA LEU A 304 17.55 -8.93 -2.37
C LEU A 304 17.37 -7.83 -3.42
N ASP A 305 17.58 -6.56 -3.06
CA ASP A 305 17.51 -5.44 -4.03
C ASP A 305 18.58 -5.58 -5.13
N ARG A 306 19.76 -6.13 -4.80
CA ARG A 306 20.80 -6.47 -5.79
C ARG A 306 20.38 -7.58 -6.75
N GLU A 307 19.57 -8.55 -6.31
CA GLU A 307 18.97 -9.56 -7.20
C GLU A 307 18.01 -8.90 -8.20
N HIS A 308 17.24 -7.91 -7.74
CA HIS A 308 16.34 -7.15 -8.60
C HIS A 308 17.10 -6.33 -9.64
N LEU A 309 18.15 -5.60 -9.23
CA LEU A 309 19.05 -4.88 -10.14
C LEU A 309 19.61 -5.79 -11.24
N PHE A 310 20.21 -6.92 -10.85
CA PHE A 310 20.77 -7.88 -11.79
C PHE A 310 19.71 -8.34 -12.81
N THR A 311 18.50 -8.62 -12.32
CA THR A 311 17.40 -9.08 -13.18
C THR A 311 16.95 -8.00 -14.15
N LEU A 312 16.77 -6.76 -13.71
CA LEU A 312 16.38 -5.64 -14.56
C LEU A 312 17.41 -5.33 -15.65
N GLU A 313 18.70 -5.34 -15.30
CA GLU A 313 19.79 -5.14 -16.26
C GLU A 313 19.78 -6.22 -17.34
N ALA A 314 19.62 -7.49 -16.94
CA ALA A 314 19.52 -8.61 -17.88
C ALA A 314 18.28 -8.49 -18.79
N LEU A 315 17.13 -8.08 -18.25
CA LEU A 315 15.90 -7.86 -19.02
C LEU A 315 16.09 -6.76 -20.07
N LEU A 316 16.71 -5.64 -19.71
CA LEU A 316 17.01 -4.55 -20.64
C LEU A 316 18.00 -4.97 -21.73
N GLN A 317 19.04 -5.71 -21.37
CA GLN A 317 19.99 -6.25 -22.35
C GLN A 317 19.29 -7.20 -23.33
N ASN A 318 18.37 -8.04 -22.87
CA ASN A 318 17.61 -8.95 -23.72
C ASN A 318 16.67 -8.19 -24.69
N LEU A 319 16.05 -7.09 -24.26
CA LEU A 319 15.26 -6.24 -25.15
C LEU A 319 16.06 -5.67 -26.31
N ASN A 320 17.35 -5.39 -26.11
CA ASN A 320 18.23 -4.91 -27.20
C ASN A 320 18.57 -6.01 -28.21
N ARG A 321 18.42 -7.29 -27.85
CA ARG A 321 18.72 -8.43 -28.72
C ARG A 321 17.53 -8.87 -29.57
N ILE A 322 16.30 -8.59 -29.14
CA ILE A 322 15.09 -9.10 -29.78
C ILE A 322 14.40 -7.96 -30.53
N LYS A 323 14.29 -8.09 -31.86
CA LYS A 323 13.55 -7.12 -32.69
C LYS A 323 12.04 -7.28 -32.51
N GLY A 324 11.32 -6.17 -32.40
CA GLY A 324 9.85 -6.14 -32.39
C GLY A 324 9.18 -6.24 -31.02
N ILE A 325 9.93 -6.30 -29.93
CA ILE A 325 9.40 -6.16 -28.56
C ILE A 325 9.55 -4.67 -28.16
N TYR A 326 8.44 -4.01 -27.85
CA TYR A 326 8.38 -2.59 -27.47
C TYR A 326 7.75 -2.39 -26.09
#